data_AF-A0A914UX40-F1
#
_entry.id   AF-A0A914UX40-F1
#
_cell.length_a   1.000
_cell.length_b   1.000
_cell.length_c   1.000
_cell.angle_alpha   90.00
_cell.angle_beta   90.00
_cell.angle_gamma   90.00
#
_symmetry.space_group_name_H-M   'P 1'
#
loop_
_entity.id
_entity.type
_entity.pdbx_description
1 polymer ?
#
loop_
_entity_poly.entity_id
_entity_poly.type
_entity_poly.pdbx_seq_one_letter_code
_entity_poly.pdbx_strand_id
1 'polypeptide(L)'
;MSKSKKTEFDAIWQDRDIRFDLDAQYLRLRPGESVIERIDNVEDTKGNNGDKGVLRVTNIRLIWHAINMPRINLSIGYNAISGVTTRAANSGNLGIMLITTVRIVWFASMNAMYNVSVPYLQLKSCKMRDSKFGLALVIETSAQSGEYVLGFRVDPEEKLQRVCKEIQQMARAFMTKPIFGVQFVKERPGTPQPVGQTVEQTEDDVEIDTRAVRPDAFAAYFADGGKSDQSRCPVYSEELGLAIEKLKDGFTLRDLWEIHVE
;
A
#
# COMPACT_ATOMS: atom_id res chain seq x y z
N MET A 1 -10.90 4.47 37.00
CA MET A 1 -10.85 3.28 36.13
C MET A 1 -10.20 3.66 34.80
N SER A 2 -8.95 3.25 34.58
CA SER A 2 -8.22 3.54 33.33
C SER A 2 -8.80 2.67 32.21
N LYS A 3 -9.38 3.30 31.18
CA LYS A 3 -9.73 2.59 29.94
C LYS A 3 -8.43 2.15 29.30
N SER A 4 -8.16 0.83 29.30
CA SER A 4 -7.04 0.23 28.56
C SER A 4 -7.11 0.72 27.11
N LYS A 5 -6.13 1.54 26.68
CA LYS A 5 -6.01 2.00 25.30
C LYS A 5 -5.87 0.75 24.43
N LYS A 6 -6.89 0.46 23.60
CA LYS A 6 -6.80 -0.56 22.55
C LYS A 6 -5.58 -0.23 21.70
N THR A 7 -4.63 -1.17 21.62
CA THR A 7 -3.46 -1.04 20.74
C THR A 7 -3.95 -1.42 19.34
N GLU A 8 -4.45 -0.44 18.60
CA GLU A 8 -4.69 -0.56 17.16
C GLU A 8 -3.46 -0.05 16.41
N PHE A 9 -3.05 -0.77 15.37
CA PHE A 9 -1.93 -0.36 14.53
C PHE A 9 -2.46 0.39 13.30
N ASP A 10 -1.84 1.53 12.99
CA ASP A 10 -2.24 2.37 11.86
C ASP A 10 -1.90 1.73 10.52
N ALA A 11 -2.83 1.87 9.58
CA ALA A 11 -2.70 1.36 8.22
C ALA A 11 -1.70 2.19 7.39
N ILE A 12 -1.04 1.55 6.41
CA ILE A 12 -0.08 2.20 5.51
C ILE A 12 -0.75 2.51 4.18
N TRP A 13 -0.75 3.77 3.77
CA TRP A 13 -1.30 4.18 2.49
C TRP A 13 -0.21 4.47 1.45
N GLN A 14 1.01 4.83 1.89
CA GLN A 14 2.08 5.36 1.03
C GLN A 14 2.48 4.42 -0.11
N ASP A 15 2.42 3.10 0.11
CA ASP A 15 2.71 2.08 -0.91
C ASP A 15 1.47 1.70 -1.74
N ARG A 16 0.26 2.09 -1.33
CA ARG A 16 -1.00 1.55 -1.84
C ARG A 16 -1.84 2.51 -2.66
N ASP A 17 -1.69 3.81 -2.39
CA ASP A 17 -2.52 4.83 -3.01
C ASP A 17 -1.68 5.70 -3.94
N ILE A 18 -2.37 6.30 -4.92
CA ILE A 18 -1.87 7.45 -5.67
C ILE A 18 -2.57 8.68 -5.09
N ARG A 19 -1.80 9.68 -4.67
CA ARG A 19 -2.33 10.92 -4.10
C ARG A 19 -1.65 12.14 -4.70
N PHE A 20 -2.43 13.20 -4.85
CA PHE A 20 -2.04 14.48 -5.45
C PHE A 20 -2.17 15.59 -4.41
N ASP A 21 -1.37 16.63 -4.57
CA ASP A 21 -1.41 17.88 -3.78
C ASP A 21 -1.47 17.65 -2.26
N LEU A 22 -0.65 16.71 -1.80
CA LEU A 22 -0.55 16.38 -0.38
C LEU A 22 0.02 17.55 0.41
N ASP A 23 -0.42 17.66 1.66
CA ASP A 23 0.28 18.49 2.64
C ASP A 23 1.73 18.00 2.81
N ALA A 24 2.65 18.94 2.97
CA ALA A 24 4.08 18.67 3.06
C ALA A 24 4.46 17.63 4.13
N GLN A 25 3.69 17.54 5.22
CA GLN A 25 3.92 16.54 6.26
C GLN A 25 3.83 15.10 5.75
N TYR A 26 3.02 14.86 4.70
CA TYR A 26 2.83 13.54 4.10
C TYR A 26 3.89 13.19 3.04
N LEU A 27 4.70 14.18 2.63
CA LEU A 27 5.88 13.98 1.77
C LEU A 27 7.12 13.57 2.56
N ARG A 28 7.13 13.78 3.88
CA ARG A 28 8.18 13.29 4.76
C ARG A 28 8.25 11.77 4.74
N LEU A 29 9.46 11.24 4.85
CA LEU A 29 9.69 9.80 4.91
C LEU A 29 9.10 9.25 6.21
N ARG A 30 8.28 8.21 6.12
CA ARG A 30 7.80 7.52 7.33
C ARG A 30 8.92 6.67 7.93
N PRO A 31 8.84 6.28 9.22
CA PRO A 31 9.74 5.27 9.76
C PRO A 31 9.82 4.02 8.86
N GLY A 32 11.05 3.58 8.55
CA GLY A 32 11.32 2.45 7.65
C GLY A 32 11.39 2.82 6.16
N GLU A 33 10.90 4.00 5.77
CA GLU A 33 11.02 4.53 4.42
C GLU A 33 12.40 5.19 4.24
N SER A 34 13.02 4.97 3.08
CA SER A 34 14.33 5.54 2.76
C SER A 34 14.38 5.98 1.30
N VAL A 35 15.05 7.10 1.03
CA VAL A 35 15.35 7.53 -0.34
C VAL A 35 16.39 6.59 -0.94
N ILE A 36 16.08 6.05 -2.11
CA ILE A 36 17.00 5.28 -2.95
C ILE A 36 17.72 6.25 -3.90
N GLU A 37 16.95 7.12 -4.55
CA GLU A 37 17.45 8.06 -5.54
C GLU A 37 16.67 9.39 -5.49
N ARG A 38 17.38 10.48 -5.76
CA ARG A 38 16.80 11.82 -5.94
C ARG A 38 17.27 12.31 -7.30
N ILE A 39 16.33 12.78 -8.11
CA ILE A 39 16.57 13.32 -9.43
C ILE A 39 15.96 14.71 -9.46
N ASP A 40 16.82 15.72 -9.59
CA ASP A 40 16.39 17.11 -9.67
C ASP A 40 16.03 17.49 -11.11
N ASN A 41 15.23 18.55 -11.28
CA ASN A 41 14.81 19.09 -12.58
C ASN A 41 14.00 18.12 -13.45
N VAL A 42 13.21 17.24 -12.83
CA VAL A 42 12.27 16.34 -13.52
C VAL A 42 10.95 17.08 -13.75
N GLU A 43 10.54 17.22 -15.00
CA GLU A 43 9.27 17.83 -15.38
C GLU A 43 8.12 16.81 -15.30
N ASP A 44 6.97 17.23 -14.79
CA ASP A 44 5.72 16.47 -14.91
C ASP A 44 4.96 16.89 -16.17
N THR A 45 5.10 16.11 -17.23
CA THR A 45 4.53 16.43 -18.55
C THR A 45 3.05 16.06 -18.69
N LYS A 46 2.42 15.46 -17.67
CA LYS A 46 1.02 15.04 -17.76
C LYS A 46 0.09 16.06 -17.11
N GLY A 47 0.31 16.39 -15.84
CA GLY A 47 -0.54 17.31 -15.11
C GLY A 47 -0.03 18.74 -15.06
N ASN A 48 1.30 18.93 -15.09
CA ASN A 48 1.94 20.21 -14.84
C ASN A 48 3.01 20.54 -15.89
N ASN A 49 2.62 20.50 -17.17
CA ASN A 49 3.51 20.82 -18.29
C ASN A 49 4.21 22.18 -18.09
N GLY A 50 5.53 22.20 -18.23
CA GLY A 50 6.37 23.38 -18.01
C GLY A 50 6.87 23.55 -16.57
N ASP A 51 6.35 22.83 -15.59
CA ASP A 51 6.83 22.89 -14.20
C ASP A 51 7.91 21.83 -13.93
N LYS A 52 9.11 22.32 -13.60
CA LYS A 52 10.20 21.46 -13.12
C LYS A 52 10.02 21.13 -11.65
N GLY A 53 10.25 19.88 -11.32
CA GLY A 53 10.16 19.34 -9.97
C GLY A 53 11.39 18.52 -9.57
N VAL A 54 11.30 17.98 -8.36
CA VAL A 54 12.24 16.99 -7.83
C VAL A 54 11.51 15.66 -7.74
N LEU A 55 12.07 14.62 -8.34
CA LEU A 55 11.60 13.25 -8.20
C LEU A 55 12.45 12.53 -7.13
N ARG A 56 11.77 11.94 -6.15
CA ARG A 56 12.37 11.09 -5.12
C ARG A 56 11.84 9.67 -5.30
N VAL A 57 12.76 8.75 -5.58
CA VAL A 57 12.51 7.32 -5.59
C VAL A 57 12.80 6.80 -4.19
N THR A 58 11.78 6.32 -3.49
CA THR A 58 11.95 5.69 -2.17
C THR A 58 11.81 4.17 -2.28
N ASN A 59 11.97 3.47 -1.16
CA ASN A 59 11.74 2.03 -1.12
C ASN A 59 10.27 1.61 -1.21
N ILE A 60 9.28 2.50 -1.04
CA ILE A 60 7.85 2.13 -1.08
C ILE A 60 6.97 3.01 -1.98
N ARG A 61 7.50 4.11 -2.50
CA ARG A 61 6.77 5.04 -3.38
C ARG A 61 7.68 5.94 -4.20
N LEU A 62 7.13 6.49 -5.27
CA LEU A 62 7.65 7.68 -5.93
C LEU A 62 7.01 8.93 -5.32
N ILE A 63 7.80 9.97 -5.14
CA ILE A 63 7.33 11.30 -4.74
C ILE A 63 7.87 12.30 -5.75
N TRP A 64 7.00 13.08 -6.38
CA TRP A 64 7.38 14.22 -7.18
C TRP A 64 6.76 15.48 -6.59
N HIS A 65 7.49 16.59 -6.55
CA HIS A 65 6.91 17.89 -6.23
C HIS A 65 7.55 18.98 -7.09
N ALA A 66 6.78 20.00 -7.45
CA ALA A 66 7.31 21.15 -8.18
C ALA A 66 8.34 21.90 -7.32
N ILE A 67 9.40 22.42 -7.96
CA ILE A 67 10.47 23.17 -7.27
C ILE A 67 9.92 24.51 -6.78
N ASN A 68 9.21 25.24 -7.65
CA ASN A 68 8.74 26.59 -7.37
C ASN A 68 7.42 26.63 -6.60
N MET A 69 6.69 25.50 -6.53
CA MET A 69 5.40 25.42 -5.84
C MET A 69 5.19 24.00 -5.24
N PRO A 70 5.88 23.64 -4.15
CA PRO A 70 5.86 22.26 -3.59
C PRO A 70 4.49 21.72 -3.18
N ARG A 71 3.49 22.59 -3.04
CA ARG A 71 2.09 22.19 -2.85
C ARG A 71 1.58 21.34 -4.02
N ILE A 72 2.07 21.59 -5.23
CA ILE A 72 1.83 20.76 -6.40
C ILE A 72 2.76 19.56 -6.29
N ASN A 73 2.20 18.40 -5.95
CA ASN A 73 2.97 17.19 -5.74
C ASN A 73 2.15 15.93 -6.04
N LEU A 74 2.87 14.83 -6.18
CA LEU A 74 2.36 13.52 -6.54
C LEU A 74 3.10 12.46 -5.74
N SER A 75 2.36 11.59 -5.05
CA SER A 75 2.87 10.40 -4.37
C SER A 75 2.24 9.16 -5.01
N ILE A 76 3.06 8.25 -5.53
CA ILE A 76 2.63 7.01 -6.18
C ILE A 76 3.20 5.82 -5.41
N GLY A 77 2.37 5.09 -4.69
CA GLY A 77 2.77 3.84 -4.04
C GLY A 77 3.03 2.71 -5.03
N TYR A 78 4.03 1.86 -4.79
CA TYR A 78 4.39 0.80 -5.75
C TYR A 78 3.34 -0.30 -5.86
N ASN A 79 2.65 -0.64 -4.77
CA ASN A 79 1.52 -1.57 -4.82
C ASN A 79 0.27 -0.99 -5.49
N ALA A 80 0.18 0.34 -5.68
CA ALA A 80 -0.86 0.95 -6.52
C ALA A 80 -0.63 0.68 -8.01
N ILE A 81 0.60 0.34 -8.39
CA ILE A 81 0.99 0.06 -9.79
C ILE A 81 0.63 -1.38 -10.18
N SER A 82 0.41 -2.28 -9.21
CA SER A 82 0.05 -3.67 -9.46
C SER A 82 -1.12 -4.13 -8.58
N GLY A 83 -2.32 -4.18 -9.17
CA GLY A 83 -3.53 -4.62 -8.48
C GLY A 83 -3.54 -6.13 -8.24
N VAL A 84 -3.35 -6.55 -6.99
CA VAL A 84 -3.56 -7.95 -6.57
C VAL A 84 -4.35 -8.00 -5.26
N THR A 85 -5.38 -8.84 -5.21
CA THR A 85 -6.21 -9.12 -4.03
C THR A 85 -6.30 -10.63 -3.77
N THR A 86 -6.37 -11.03 -2.50
CA THR A 86 -6.43 -12.43 -2.06
C THR A 86 -7.63 -12.65 -1.13
N ARG A 87 -8.27 -13.83 -1.22
CA ARG A 87 -9.43 -14.24 -0.39
C ARG A 87 -9.05 -15.35 0.60
N ALA A 88 -9.61 -15.32 1.81
CA ALA A 88 -9.40 -16.34 2.85
C ALA A 88 -10.53 -17.38 2.93
N ALA A 89 -10.24 -18.54 3.52
CA ALA A 89 -11.16 -19.66 3.75
C ALA A 89 -11.13 -20.16 5.21
N ASN A 90 -12.28 -20.55 5.75
CA ASN A 90 -12.46 -20.99 7.14
C ASN A 90 -12.35 -22.52 7.26
N SER A 91 -11.48 -23.04 8.15
CA SER A 91 -11.54 -24.44 8.61
C SER A 91 -10.79 -24.63 9.95
N GLY A 92 -11.17 -25.65 10.74
CA GLY A 92 -10.56 -25.98 12.03
C GLY A 92 -9.52 -27.08 11.90
N ASN A 93 -8.23 -26.74 11.95
CA ASN A 93 -7.12 -27.66 11.76
C ASN A 93 -6.06 -27.47 12.87
N LEU A 94 -5.37 -28.55 13.25
CA LEU A 94 -4.19 -28.48 14.12
C LEU A 94 -2.98 -27.97 13.30
N GLY A 95 -2.16 -27.11 13.89
CA GLY A 95 -1.03 -26.55 13.18
C GLY A 95 0.04 -25.93 14.07
N ILE A 96 1.08 -25.42 13.43
CA ILE A 96 2.24 -24.79 14.05
C ILE A 96 2.20 -23.30 13.75
N MET A 97 2.39 -22.47 14.78
CA MET A 97 2.54 -21.03 14.64
C MET A 97 4.01 -20.64 14.80
N LEU A 98 4.51 -19.85 13.85
CA LEU A 98 5.83 -19.25 13.84
C LEU A 98 5.67 -17.74 14.01
N ILE A 99 6.29 -17.19 15.05
CA ILE A 99 6.39 -15.76 15.28
C ILE A 99 7.77 -15.33 14.80
N THR A 100 7.82 -14.45 13.80
CA THR A 100 9.08 -13.89 13.30
C THR A 100 9.15 -12.40 13.62
N THR A 101 10.21 -11.74 13.17
CA THR A 101 10.40 -10.29 13.31
C THR A 101 9.56 -9.46 12.34
N VAL A 102 9.07 -10.05 11.23
CA VAL A 102 8.34 -9.32 10.18
C VAL A 102 6.90 -9.81 9.97
N ARG A 103 6.59 -11.03 10.39
CA ARG A 103 5.28 -11.66 10.20
C ARG A 103 5.00 -12.81 11.16
N ILE A 104 3.73 -13.14 11.28
CA ILE A 104 3.23 -14.34 11.95
C ILE A 104 2.82 -15.33 10.87
N VAL A 105 3.27 -16.58 10.96
CA VAL A 105 2.89 -17.63 10.03
C VAL A 105 2.24 -18.75 10.82
N TRP A 106 1.14 -19.31 10.31
CA TRP A 106 0.60 -20.55 10.80
C TRP A 106 0.36 -21.50 9.63
N PHE A 107 0.59 -22.79 9.84
CA PHE A 107 0.28 -23.82 8.86
C PHE A 107 -0.24 -25.07 9.54
N ALA A 108 -1.17 -25.78 8.89
CA ALA A 108 -1.68 -27.03 9.41
C ALA A 108 -0.61 -28.11 9.36
N SER A 109 -0.50 -28.91 10.43
CA SER A 109 0.50 -29.97 10.55
C SER A 109 0.29 -31.08 9.52
N MET A 110 -0.97 -31.35 9.15
CA MET A 110 -1.34 -32.42 8.23
C MET A 110 -1.51 -31.94 6.77
N ASN A 111 -1.48 -30.62 6.54
CA ASN A 111 -1.59 -30.05 5.21
C ASN A 111 -0.91 -28.69 5.14
N ALA A 112 0.35 -28.66 4.70
CA ALA A 112 1.12 -27.43 4.58
C ALA A 112 0.53 -26.42 3.58
N MET A 113 -0.32 -26.86 2.64
CA MET A 113 -1.04 -25.96 1.72
C MET A 113 -2.13 -25.16 2.44
N TYR A 114 -2.58 -25.62 3.61
CA TYR A 114 -3.47 -24.86 4.48
C TYR A 114 -2.64 -24.04 5.47
N ASN A 115 -2.31 -22.82 5.07
CA ASN A 115 -1.49 -21.92 5.84
C ASN A 115 -2.02 -20.48 5.77
N VAL A 116 -1.52 -19.65 6.67
CA VAL A 116 -1.76 -18.22 6.68
C VAL A 116 -0.49 -17.50 7.11
N SER A 117 -0.20 -16.38 6.46
CA SER A 117 0.93 -15.53 6.78
C SER A 117 0.44 -14.09 6.93
N VAL A 118 0.51 -13.57 8.15
CA VAL A 118 0.07 -12.22 8.51
C VAL A 118 1.30 -11.37 8.82
N PRO A 119 1.75 -10.50 7.90
CA PRO A 119 2.79 -9.53 8.21
C PRO A 119 2.31 -8.54 9.28
N TYR A 120 3.21 -8.11 10.17
CA TYR A 120 2.84 -7.12 11.21
C TYR A 120 2.32 -5.82 10.61
N LEU A 121 2.77 -5.49 9.39
CA LEU A 121 2.27 -4.38 8.60
C LEU A 121 0.75 -4.39 8.35
N GLN A 122 0.14 -5.57 8.30
CA GLN A 122 -1.30 -5.76 8.09
C GLN A 122 -2.05 -6.12 9.36
N LEU A 123 -1.35 -6.27 10.50
CA LEU A 123 -1.96 -6.61 11.77
C LEU A 123 -2.71 -5.39 12.31
N LYS A 124 -4.03 -5.46 12.47
CA LYS A 124 -4.84 -4.42 13.13
C LYS A 124 -4.82 -4.56 14.64
N SER A 125 -5.09 -5.78 15.12
CA SER A 125 -5.03 -6.08 16.54
C SER A 125 -4.74 -7.56 16.80
N CYS A 126 -4.09 -7.84 17.93
CA CYS A 126 -3.90 -9.19 18.46
C CYS A 126 -4.37 -9.19 19.92
N LYS A 127 -5.35 -10.02 20.25
CA LYS A 127 -6.01 -10.03 21.57
C LYS A 127 -6.55 -11.41 21.90
N MET A 128 -6.78 -11.68 23.17
CA MET A 128 -7.51 -12.87 23.60
C MET A 128 -9.00 -12.56 23.66
N ARG A 129 -9.83 -13.49 23.19
CA ARG A 129 -11.30 -13.43 23.29
C ARG A 129 -11.88 -14.79 23.58
N ASP A 130 -13.02 -14.80 24.25
CA ASP A 130 -13.81 -16.01 24.42
C ASP A 130 -14.33 -16.52 23.07
N SER A 131 -14.26 -17.84 22.90
CA SER A 131 -14.80 -18.54 21.75
C SER A 131 -15.69 -19.70 22.22
N LYS A 132 -16.42 -20.32 21.27
CA LYS A 132 -17.21 -21.53 21.56
C LYS A 132 -16.39 -22.67 22.18
N PHE A 133 -15.06 -22.66 22.02
CA PHE A 133 -14.16 -23.72 22.46
C PHE A 133 -13.19 -23.27 23.57
N GLY A 134 -13.51 -22.18 24.28
CA GLY A 134 -12.66 -21.58 25.31
C GLY A 134 -11.91 -20.33 24.83
N LEU A 135 -10.99 -19.82 25.64
CA LEU A 135 -10.23 -18.62 25.32
C LEU A 135 -9.34 -18.87 24.08
N ALA A 136 -9.37 -17.93 23.14
CA ALA A 136 -8.63 -18.02 21.88
C ALA A 136 -7.83 -16.74 21.60
N LEU A 137 -6.70 -16.92 20.93
CA LEU A 137 -5.97 -15.84 20.29
C LEU A 137 -6.77 -15.37 19.07
N VAL A 138 -7.06 -14.09 19.00
CA VAL A 138 -7.73 -13.46 17.86
C VAL A 138 -6.79 -12.46 17.23
N ILE A 139 -6.46 -12.72 15.96
CA ILE A 139 -5.67 -11.86 15.09
C ILE A 139 -6.63 -11.21 14.10
N GLU A 140 -6.73 -9.89 14.14
CA GLU A 140 -7.50 -9.09 13.20
C GLU A 140 -6.55 -8.39 12.24
N THR A 141 -6.82 -8.46 10.94
CA THR A 141 -6.06 -7.74 9.93
C THR A 141 -6.71 -6.40 9.58
N SER A 142 -5.93 -5.50 8.98
CA SER A 142 -6.40 -4.16 8.60
C SER A 142 -7.44 -4.21 7.47
N ALA A 143 -8.24 -3.15 7.34
CA ALA A 143 -9.23 -3.04 6.28
C ALA A 143 -8.65 -3.14 4.87
N GLN A 144 -7.45 -2.61 4.69
CA GLN A 144 -6.71 -2.69 3.45
C GLN A 144 -6.30 -4.12 3.05
N SER A 145 -6.40 -5.09 3.97
CA SER A 145 -6.13 -6.50 3.71
C SER A 145 -7.39 -7.37 3.69
N GLY A 146 -8.59 -6.80 3.80
CA GLY A 146 -9.86 -7.53 3.79
C GLY A 146 -10.50 -7.81 5.17
N GLU A 147 -10.01 -7.18 6.25
CA GLU A 147 -10.59 -7.30 7.61
C GLU A 147 -10.77 -8.74 8.12
N TYR A 148 -9.77 -9.60 7.88
CA TYR A 148 -9.84 -10.97 8.34
C TYR A 148 -9.77 -11.07 9.86
N VAL A 149 -10.58 -11.98 10.42
CA VAL A 149 -10.57 -12.35 11.84
C VAL A 149 -10.14 -13.80 11.94
N LEU A 150 -8.92 -14.02 12.43
CA LEU A 150 -8.31 -15.35 12.55
C LEU A 150 -8.28 -15.76 14.02
N GLY A 151 -8.88 -16.90 14.35
CA GLY A 151 -8.94 -17.45 15.70
C GLY A 151 -8.04 -18.67 15.87
N PHE A 152 -7.19 -18.66 16.89
CA PHE A 152 -6.30 -19.77 17.24
C PHE A 152 -6.47 -20.16 18.70
N ARG A 153 -6.70 -21.45 18.94
CA ARG A 153 -6.66 -22.00 20.29
C ARG A 153 -5.24 -22.43 20.63
N VAL A 154 -4.78 -22.09 21.83
CA VAL A 154 -3.45 -22.47 22.34
C VAL A 154 -3.64 -22.95 23.77
N ASP A 155 -3.28 -24.21 24.01
CA ASP A 155 -3.30 -24.82 25.35
C ASP A 155 -1.85 -25.02 25.85
N PRO A 156 -1.58 -24.86 27.16
CA PRO A 156 -2.48 -24.32 28.19
C PRO A 156 -2.64 -22.79 28.08
N GLU A 157 -3.63 -22.21 28.77
CA GLU A 157 -3.96 -20.78 28.72
C GLU A 157 -2.77 -19.85 29.06
N GLU A 158 -1.89 -20.27 29.97
CA GLU A 158 -0.65 -19.56 30.30
C GLU A 158 0.28 -19.37 29.09
N LYS A 159 0.29 -20.35 28.17
CA LYS A 159 1.03 -20.26 26.92
C LYS A 159 0.33 -19.30 25.95
N LEU A 160 -1.00 -19.34 25.88
CA LEU A 160 -1.79 -18.40 25.09
C LEU A 160 -1.51 -16.94 25.49
N GLN A 161 -1.48 -16.64 26.79
CA GLN A 161 -1.18 -15.30 27.30
C GLN A 161 0.22 -14.83 26.90
N ARG A 162 1.23 -15.72 27.01
CA ARG A 162 2.61 -15.43 26.59
C ARG A 162 2.69 -15.14 25.09
N VAL A 163 2.11 -16.00 24.26
CA VAL A 163 2.08 -15.85 22.79
C VAL A 163 1.41 -14.54 22.38
N CYS A 164 0.26 -14.20 22.99
CA CYS A 164 -0.43 -12.95 22.71
C CYS A 164 0.45 -11.73 23.03
N LYS A 165 1.13 -11.75 24.19
CA LYS A 165 2.01 -10.65 24.61
C LYS A 165 3.24 -10.53 23.72
N GLU A 166 3.84 -11.65 23.34
CA GLU A 166 4.99 -11.69 22.44
C GLU A 166 4.65 -11.09 21.07
N ILE A 167 3.53 -11.52 20.47
CA ILE A 167 3.04 -10.96 19.19
C ILE A 167 2.81 -9.45 19.31
N GLN A 168 2.18 -8.98 20.40
CA GLN A 168 1.94 -7.54 20.61
C GLN A 168 3.25 -6.75 20.75
N GLN A 169 4.24 -7.29 21.46
CA GLN A 169 5.54 -6.64 21.64
C GLN A 169 6.32 -6.61 20.33
N MET A 170 6.35 -7.72 19.59
CA MET A 170 6.98 -7.82 18.28
C MET A 170 6.34 -6.87 17.26
N ALA A 171 5.00 -6.82 17.21
CA ALA A 171 4.29 -5.91 16.34
C ALA A 171 4.58 -4.44 16.69
N ARG A 172 4.58 -4.08 17.98
CA ARG A 172 4.95 -2.72 18.42
C ARG A 172 6.38 -2.37 18.02
N ALA A 173 7.33 -3.28 18.26
CA ALA A 173 8.73 -3.09 17.89
C ALA A 173 8.90 -2.95 16.37
N PHE A 174 8.18 -3.74 15.58
CA PHE A 174 8.18 -3.63 14.12
C PHE A 174 7.63 -2.27 13.66
N MET A 175 6.56 -1.76 14.29
CA MET A 175 5.93 -0.51 13.89
C MET A 175 6.74 0.75 14.26
N THR A 176 7.78 0.66 15.11
CA THR A 176 8.66 1.82 15.37
C THR A 176 9.54 2.15 14.17
N LYS A 177 10.06 1.12 13.48
CA LYS A 177 10.82 1.24 12.24
C LYS A 177 10.58 0.01 11.35
N PRO A 178 9.48 -0.02 10.60
CA PRO A 178 9.10 -1.14 9.74
C PRO A 178 10.21 -1.57 8.78
N ILE A 179 10.35 -2.88 8.62
CA ILE A 179 11.18 -3.48 7.58
C ILE A 179 10.26 -3.82 6.41
N PHE A 180 10.38 -3.08 5.30
CA PHE A 180 9.56 -3.32 4.11
C PHE A 180 10.10 -4.44 3.20
N GLY A 181 11.32 -4.92 3.44
CA GLY A 181 11.92 -6.02 2.69
C GLY A 181 12.43 -5.66 1.30
N VAL A 182 12.42 -4.37 0.95
CA VAL A 182 12.92 -3.87 -0.34
C VAL A 182 14.44 -3.77 -0.29
N GLN A 183 15.10 -4.55 -1.13
CA GLN A 183 16.56 -4.59 -1.25
C GLN A 183 16.97 -3.86 -2.52
N PHE A 184 17.98 -3.00 -2.41
CA PHE A 184 18.61 -2.36 -3.56
C PHE A 184 20.13 -2.41 -3.39
N VAL A 185 20.84 -2.56 -4.50
CA VAL A 185 22.30 -2.48 -4.55
C VAL A 185 22.62 -1.19 -5.30
N LYS A 186 23.26 -0.24 -4.63
CA LYS A 186 23.78 0.94 -5.30
C LYS A 186 25.07 0.52 -6.00
N GLU A 187 25.11 0.61 -7.33
CA GLU A 187 26.38 0.43 -8.06
C GLU A 187 27.41 1.44 -7.51
N ARG A 188 28.59 0.96 -7.13
CA ARG A 188 29.67 1.86 -6.67
C ARG A 188 30.08 2.75 -7.85
N PRO A 189 30.32 4.06 -7.65
CA PRO A 189 30.84 4.92 -8.71
C PRO A 189 32.30 4.54 -8.99
N GLY A 190 32.50 3.62 -9.94
CA GLY A 190 33.80 3.21 -10.49
C GLY A 190 34.09 3.79 -11.88
N THR A 191 33.16 4.54 -12.45
CA THR A 191 33.38 5.38 -13.64
C THR A 191 33.51 6.84 -13.18
N PRO A 192 34.52 7.59 -13.65
CA PRO A 192 34.70 8.98 -13.23
C PRO A 192 33.53 9.83 -13.76
N GLN A 193 32.52 10.03 -12.92
CA GLN A 193 31.52 11.06 -13.12
C GLN A 193 32.04 12.38 -12.54
N PRO A 194 31.75 13.52 -13.18
CA PRO A 194 32.19 14.83 -12.70
C PRO A 194 31.66 15.07 -11.29
N VAL A 195 32.52 15.65 -10.44
CA VAL A 195 32.30 15.92 -9.02
C VAL A 195 30.93 16.57 -8.79
N GLY A 196 29.96 15.76 -8.35
CA GLY A 196 28.63 16.16 -7.91
C GLY A 196 28.36 15.54 -6.55
N GLN A 197 28.54 16.36 -5.52
CA GLN A 197 28.22 16.24 -4.10
C GLN A 197 27.69 14.89 -3.57
N THR A 198 28.41 14.35 -2.57
CA THR A 198 27.85 13.49 -1.53
C THR A 198 26.57 14.16 -1.00
N VAL A 199 25.40 13.61 -1.34
CA VAL A 199 24.11 14.18 -0.95
C VAL A 199 23.92 13.97 0.55
N GLU A 200 24.16 15.02 1.32
CA GLU A 200 23.67 15.12 2.69
C GLU A 200 22.14 14.98 2.66
N GLN A 201 21.59 14.22 3.61
CA GLN A 201 20.14 14.13 3.81
C GLN A 201 19.66 15.47 4.37
N THR A 202 19.54 16.49 3.52
CA THR A 202 18.82 17.71 3.90
C THR A 202 17.33 17.36 4.02
N GLU A 203 16.81 17.45 5.23
CA GLU A 203 15.37 17.58 5.44
C GLU A 203 14.98 18.91 4.80
N ASP A 204 14.44 18.85 3.58
CA ASP A 204 13.88 20.02 2.92
C ASP A 204 12.69 20.49 3.79
N ASP A 205 12.89 21.57 4.56
CA ASP A 205 11.86 22.26 5.34
C ASP A 205 10.90 22.95 4.35
N VAL A 206 9.91 22.20 3.88
CA VAL A 206 8.86 22.73 3.00
C VAL A 206 7.97 23.67 3.82
N GLU A 207 7.98 24.96 3.50
CA GLU A 207 7.09 25.96 4.10
C GLU A 207 5.61 25.56 3.93
N ILE A 208 4.85 25.64 5.02
CA ILE A 208 3.41 25.37 5.04
C ILE A 208 2.68 26.58 4.47
N ASP A 209 2.41 26.57 3.17
CA ASP A 209 1.48 27.53 2.56
C ASP A 209 0.03 27.08 2.87
N THR A 210 -0.84 27.98 3.32
CA THR A 210 -2.20 27.67 3.86
C THR A 210 -3.36 27.91 2.88
N ARG A 211 -3.08 28.24 1.61
CA ARG A 211 -4.10 28.48 0.57
C ARG A 211 -4.79 27.20 0.07
N ALA A 212 -6.01 27.35 -0.45
CA ALA A 212 -6.88 26.24 -0.87
C ALA A 212 -6.30 25.44 -2.06
N VAL A 213 -6.39 24.12 -1.97
CA VAL A 213 -5.96 23.13 -2.97
C VAL A 213 -6.91 23.15 -4.19
N ARG A 214 -6.38 22.94 -5.40
CA ARG A 214 -7.20 22.82 -6.63
C ARG A 214 -8.06 21.54 -6.55
N PRO A 215 -9.37 21.59 -6.85
CA PRO A 215 -10.25 20.43 -6.67
C PRO A 215 -9.93 19.20 -7.55
N ASP A 216 -9.33 19.40 -8.74
CA ASP A 216 -9.32 18.37 -9.79
C ASP A 216 -7.92 17.99 -10.32
N ALA A 217 -6.87 18.04 -9.51
CA ALA A 217 -5.51 17.66 -9.92
C ALA A 217 -5.43 16.23 -10.51
N PHE A 218 -6.23 15.29 -9.99
CA PHE A 218 -6.28 13.90 -10.43
C PHE A 218 -6.72 13.74 -11.90
N ALA A 219 -7.64 14.59 -12.37
CA ALA A 219 -8.28 14.41 -13.68
C ALA A 219 -7.29 14.55 -14.86
N ALA A 220 -6.21 15.31 -14.69
CA ALA A 220 -5.19 15.45 -15.71
C ALA A 220 -4.39 14.15 -15.96
N TYR A 221 -4.39 13.21 -15.01
CA TYR A 221 -3.57 11.99 -15.05
C TYR A 221 -4.32 10.73 -15.47
N PHE A 222 -5.57 10.84 -15.93
CA PHE A 222 -6.27 9.70 -16.49
C PHE A 222 -5.51 9.10 -17.69
N ALA A 223 -5.16 7.82 -17.59
CA ALA A 223 -4.56 7.08 -18.70
C ALA A 223 -5.52 7.02 -19.90
N ASP A 224 -6.82 6.95 -19.65
CA ASP A 224 -7.88 6.81 -20.66
C ASP A 224 -8.46 8.15 -21.17
N GLY A 225 -7.80 9.27 -20.88
CA GLY A 225 -8.14 10.57 -21.49
C GLY A 225 -9.48 11.18 -21.05
N GLY A 226 -9.87 11.01 -19.78
CA GLY A 226 -11.03 11.70 -19.20
C GLY A 226 -12.36 10.94 -19.24
N LYS A 227 -12.33 9.60 -19.42
CA LYS A 227 -13.53 8.78 -19.14
C LYS A 227 -13.84 8.84 -17.65
N SER A 228 -15.09 9.17 -17.33
CA SER A 228 -15.63 9.13 -15.96
C SER A 228 -15.36 7.79 -15.30
N ASP A 229 -15.06 7.84 -14.00
CA ASP A 229 -14.52 6.82 -13.08
C ASP A 229 -15.31 5.51 -12.91
N GLN A 230 -16.20 5.16 -13.83
CA GLN A 230 -16.98 3.93 -13.79
C GLN A 230 -16.83 3.16 -15.08
N SER A 231 -15.85 2.24 -15.09
CA SER A 231 -15.88 1.09 -16.00
C SER A 231 -17.25 0.43 -15.86
N ARG A 232 -18.01 0.37 -16.96
CA ARG A 232 -19.35 -0.22 -16.94
C ARG A 232 -19.23 -1.72 -16.71
N CYS A 233 -20.27 -2.31 -16.13
CA CYS A 233 -20.25 -3.73 -15.79
C CYS A 233 -19.93 -4.60 -17.02
N PRO A 234 -19.07 -5.62 -16.87
CA PRO A 234 -18.80 -6.56 -17.95
C PRO A 234 -20.06 -7.39 -18.26
N VAL A 235 -20.35 -7.55 -19.54
CA VAL A 235 -21.46 -8.33 -20.08
C VAL A 235 -20.95 -9.30 -21.13
N TYR A 236 -21.66 -10.41 -21.34
CA TYR A 236 -21.33 -11.33 -22.42
C TYR A 236 -21.80 -10.76 -23.77
N SER A 237 -20.88 -10.70 -24.74
CA SER A 237 -21.20 -10.41 -26.14
C SER A 237 -21.33 -11.70 -26.91
N GLU A 238 -22.52 -11.97 -27.44
CA GLU A 238 -22.76 -13.12 -28.33
C GLU A 238 -22.02 -12.98 -29.66
N GLU A 239 -21.88 -11.75 -30.17
CA GLU A 239 -21.20 -11.46 -31.44
C GLU A 239 -19.71 -11.80 -31.39
N LEU A 240 -19.06 -11.53 -30.25
CA LEU A 240 -17.63 -11.80 -30.07
C LEU A 240 -17.34 -13.11 -29.33
N GLY A 241 -18.34 -13.69 -28.66
CA GLY A 241 -18.17 -14.83 -27.77
C GLY A 241 -17.34 -14.52 -26.50
N LEU A 242 -17.22 -13.24 -26.13
CA LEU A 242 -16.35 -12.76 -25.05
C LEU A 242 -17.11 -11.90 -24.04
N ALA A 243 -16.57 -11.79 -22.82
CA ALA A 243 -16.99 -10.78 -21.87
C ALA A 243 -16.40 -9.42 -22.27
N ILE A 244 -17.26 -8.42 -22.48
CA ILE A 244 -16.89 -7.05 -22.84
C ILE A 244 -17.48 -6.05 -21.84
N GLU A 245 -16.91 -4.85 -21.77
CA GLU A 245 -17.55 -3.75 -21.05
C GLU A 245 -18.91 -3.42 -21.71
N LYS A 246 -19.98 -3.20 -20.91
CA LYS A 246 -21.28 -2.81 -21.46
C LYS A 246 -21.14 -1.58 -22.35
N LEU A 247 -21.66 -1.65 -23.58
CA LEU A 247 -21.63 -0.55 -24.55
C LEU A 247 -22.40 0.68 -24.05
N LYS A 248 -22.12 1.84 -24.64
CA LYS A 248 -22.88 3.06 -24.33
C LYS A 248 -24.25 2.92 -24.98
N ASP A 249 -25.28 3.46 -24.36
CA ASP A 249 -26.61 3.44 -24.95
C ASP A 249 -26.56 4.11 -26.33
N GLY A 250 -27.11 3.44 -27.34
CA GLY A 250 -27.11 3.91 -28.74
C GLY A 250 -25.90 3.53 -29.59
N PHE A 251 -24.91 2.79 -29.05
CA PHE A 251 -23.77 2.28 -29.83
C PHE A 251 -23.82 0.76 -29.98
N THR A 252 -23.48 0.27 -31.16
CA THR A 252 -23.21 -1.15 -31.43
C THR A 252 -21.71 -1.44 -31.51
N LEU A 253 -21.32 -2.72 -31.48
CA LEU A 253 -19.91 -3.10 -31.66
C LEU A 253 -19.36 -2.66 -33.02
N ARG A 254 -20.21 -2.76 -34.04
CA ARG A 254 -19.86 -2.36 -35.40
C ARG A 254 -19.58 -0.86 -35.50
N ASP A 255 -20.43 -0.03 -34.88
CA ASP A 255 -20.25 1.43 -34.86
C ASP A 255 -18.91 1.85 -34.22
N LEU A 256 -18.41 1.06 -33.27
CA LEU A 256 -17.15 1.31 -32.59
C LEU A 256 -15.93 0.76 -33.35
N TRP A 257 -16.13 -0.19 -34.26
CA TRP A 257 -15.06 -0.84 -35.02
C TRP A 257 -14.82 -0.17 -36.37
N GLU A 258 -15.89 0.30 -37.03
CA GLU A 258 -15.81 0.91 -38.35
C GLU A 258 -15.36 2.38 -38.25
N ILE A 259 -14.25 2.71 -38.90
CA ILE A 259 -13.77 4.09 -39.02
C ILE A 259 -14.51 4.74 -40.20
N HIS A 260 -15.36 5.72 -39.91
CA HIS A 260 -15.96 6.55 -40.94
C HIS A 260 -14.99 7.70 -41.25
N VAL A 261 -14.25 7.55 -42.35
CA VAL A 261 -13.44 8.65 -42.91
C VAL A 261 -14.23 9.23 -44.07
N GLU A 262 -14.69 10.47 -43.92
CA GLU A 262 -15.08 11.32 -45.06
C GLU A 262 -13.84 11.98 -45.66
#